data_AF-A0A7N5JG43-F1
#
_entry.id   AF-A0A7N5JG43-F1
#
_cell.length_a   1.000
_cell.length_b   1.000
_cell.length_c   1.000
_cell.angle_alpha   90.00
_cell.angle_beta   90.00
_cell.angle_gamma   90.00
#
_symmetry.space_group_name_H-M   'P 1'
#
loop_
_entity.id
_entity.type
_entity.pdbx_description
1 polymer ?
#
loop_
_entity_poly.entity_id
_entity_poly.type
_entity_poly.pdbx_seq_one_letter_code
_entity_poly.pdbx_strand_id
1 'polypeptide(L)' 'MNIIHLVRDHWPLTLCPIGFLVGWYFDKKHDEKLAIFRNKSKLYQRELRPGEDSIWK' A
#
# COMPACT_ATOMS: atom_id res chain seq x y z
N MET A 1 -25.16 -3.28 27.80
CA MET A 1 -23.83 -2.64 27.71
C MET A 1 -23.89 -1.55 26.67
N ASN A 2 -23.70 -0.29 27.07
CA ASN A 2 -23.91 0.87 26.21
C ASN A 2 -22.76 0.99 25.20
N ILE A 3 -23.06 1.01 23.90
CA ILE A 3 -22.07 1.08 22.81
C ILE A 3 -21.15 2.30 22.96
N ILE A 4 -21.68 3.38 23.54
CA ILE A 4 -20.98 4.64 23.81
C ILE A 4 -19.80 4.44 24.78
N HIS A 5 -19.92 3.57 25.78
CA HIS A 5 -18.82 3.28 26.71
C HIS A 5 -17.74 2.42 26.03
N LEU A 6 -18.14 1.44 25.22
CA LEU A 6 -17.21 0.60 24.47
C LEU A 6 -16.31 1.42 23.53
N VAL A 7 -16.90 2.35 22.77
CA VAL A 7 -16.16 3.23 21.86
C VAL A 7 -15.21 4.15 22.64
N ARG A 8 -15.66 4.73 23.76
CA ARG A 8 -14.82 5.60 24.60
C ARG A 8 -13.61 4.88 25.21
N ASP A 9 -13.74 3.59 25.50
CA ASP A 9 -12.65 2.82 26.13
C ASP A 9 -11.72 2.16 25.09
N HIS A 10 -12.25 1.74 23.93
CA HIS A 10 -11.50 0.97 22.93
C HIS A 10 -11.07 1.74 21.69
N TRP A 11 -11.45 3.02 21.53
CA TRP A 11 -10.98 3.83 20.39
C TRP A 11 -9.45 3.92 20.25
N PRO A 12 -8.61 3.93 21.31
CA PRO A 12 -7.16 4.07 21.12
C PRO A 12 -6.55 2.84 20.43
N LEU A 13 -7.14 1.66 20.66
CA LEU A 13 -6.71 0.41 20.02
C LEU A 13 -6.93 0.44 18.50
N THR A 14 -7.92 1.21 18.02
CA THR A 14 -8.19 1.36 16.59
C THR A 14 -7.22 2.31 15.89
N LEU A 15 -6.48 3.16 16.63
CA LEU A 15 -5.52 4.10 16.04
C LEU A 15 -4.34 3.39 15.39
N CYS A 16 -3.85 2.31 15.99
CA CYS A 16 -2.71 1.55 15.47
C CYS A 16 -3.01 0.90 14.10
N PRO A 17 -4.09 0.11 13.92
CA PRO A 17 -4.40 -0.47 12.61
C PRO A 17 -4.75 0.60 11.56
N ILE A 18 -5.40 1.70 11.94
CA ILE A 18 -5.66 2.81 11.02
C ILE A 18 -4.34 3.47 10.58
N GLY A 19 -3.42 3.73 11.51
CA GLY A 19 -2.10 4.27 11.21
C GLY A 19 -1.30 3.38 10.26
N PHE A 20 -1.36 2.06 10.47
CA PHE A 20 -0.74 1.09 9.57
C PHE A 20 -1.33 1.15 8.15
N LEU A 21 -2.66 1.18 8.02
CA LEU A 21 -3.32 1.27 6.71
C LEU A 21 -2.95 2.56 5.97
N VAL A 22 -2.86 3.67 6.70
CA VAL A 22 -2.44 4.96 6.16
C VAL A 22 -0.99 4.92 5.70
N GLY A 23 -0.09 4.34 6.51
CA GLY A 23 1.31 4.14 6.16
C GLY A 23 1.46 3.31 4.88
N TRP A 24 0.81 2.15 4.83
CA TRP A 24 0.82 1.26 3.67
C TRP A 24 0.30 1.97 2.39
N TYR A 25 -0.72 2.80 2.51
CA TYR A 25 -1.23 3.57 1.39
C TYR A 25 -0.20 4.59 0.87
N PHE A 26 0.50 5.27 1.78
CA PHE A 26 1.55 6.21 1.39
C PHE A 26 2.76 5.52 0.76
N ASP A 27 3.18 4.37 1.29
CA ASP A 27 4.28 3.58 0.71
C ASP A 27 3.94 3.15 -0.72
N LYS A 28 2.73 2.62 -0.93
CA LYS A 28 2.26 2.24 -2.27
C LYS A 28 2.27 3.42 -3.25
N LYS A 29 1.82 4.59 -2.81
CA LYS A 29 1.85 5.82 -3.63
C LYS A 29 3.29 6.29 -3.91
N HIS A 30 4.23 6.02 -3.02
CA HIS A 30 5.64 6.31 -3.22
C HIS A 30 6.27 5.35 -4.24
N ASP A 31 5.98 4.06 -4.15
CA ASP A 31 6.46 3.05 -5.10
C ASP A 31 6.00 3.35 -6.53
N GLU A 32 4.74 3.77 -6.71
CA GLU A 32 4.21 4.20 -8.01
C GLU A 32 5.01 5.37 -8.62
N LYS A 33 5.49 6.31 -7.79
CA LYS A 33 6.34 7.42 -8.26
C LYS A 33 7.75 6.96 -8.61
N LEU A 34 8.27 5.94 -7.93
CA LEU A 34 9.60 5.37 -8.15
C LEU A 34 9.64 4.36 -9.30
N ALA A 35 8.50 3.98 -9.86
CA ALA A 35 8.38 3.02 -10.96
C ALA A 35 8.90 3.51 -12.32
N ILE A 36 9.53 4.69 -12.41
CA ILE A 36 10.07 5.26 -13.67
C ILE A 36 11.09 4.30 -14.35
N PHE A 37 11.87 3.57 -13.55
CA PHE A 37 12.87 2.64 -14.04
C PHE A 37 12.37 1.19 -14.16
N ARG A 38 11.05 0.97 -14.03
CA ARG A 38 10.44 -0.35 -14.18
C ARG A 38 10.65 -0.88 -15.60
N ASN A 39 11.12 -2.12 -15.71
CA ASN A 39 11.44 -2.79 -16.98
C ASN A 39 12.55 -2.12 -17.83
N LYS A 40 13.37 -1.25 -17.24
CA LYS A 40 14.51 -0.59 -17.93
C LYS A 40 15.87 -1.05 -17.43
N SER A 41 15.92 -1.87 -16.38
CA SER A 41 17.16 -2.40 -15.84
C SER A 41 17.70 -3.52 -16.72
N LYS A 42 19.00 -3.49 -17.04
CA LYS A 42 19.64 -4.51 -17.90
C LYS A 42 19.45 -5.95 -17.41
N LEU A 43 19.26 -6.14 -16.10
CA LEU A 43 19.09 -7.46 -15.49
C LEU A 43 17.65 -8.00 -15.60
N TYR A 44 16.64 -7.14 -15.50
CA TYR A 44 15.23 -7.54 -15.41
C TYR A 44 14.38 -7.09 -16.59
N GLN A 45 15.00 -6.51 -17.62
CA GLN A 45 14.32 -6.09 -18.83
C GLN A 45 13.80 -7.32 -19.59
N ARG A 46 12.50 -7.33 -19.88
CA ARG A 46 11.84 -8.37 -20.67
C ARG A 46 10.66 -7.80 -21.45
N GLU A 47 10.23 -8.54 -22.47
CA GLU A 47 8.97 -8.24 -23.13
C GLU A 47 7.78 -8.52 -22.19
N LEU A 48 6.77 -7.65 -22.26
CA LEU A 48 5.55 -7.80 -21.48
C LEU A 48 4.68 -8.88 -22.12
N ARG A 49 4.07 -9.73 -21.28
CA ARG A 49 3.10 -10.71 -21.78
C ARG A 49 1.84 -9.98 -22.27
N PRO A 50 1.11 -10.53 -23.25
CA PRO A 50 -0.15 -9.93 -23.69
C PRO A 50 -1.12 -9.81 -22.51
N GLY A 51 -1.56 -8.58 -22.20
CA GLY A 51 -2.42 -8.25 -21.05
C GLY A 51 -1.69 -7.87 -19.75
N GLU A 52 -0.35 -7.79 -19.75
CA GLU A 52 0.45 -7.34 -18.61
C GLU A 52 0.84 -5.86 -18.75
N ASP A 53 0.25 -4.98 -17.93
CA ASP A 53 0.57 -3.54 -17.97
C ASP A 53 1.95 -3.21 -17.36
N SER A 54 2.43 -4.07 -16.46
CA SER A 54 3.65 -3.85 -15.68
C SER A 54 4.20 -5.11 -15.01
N ILE A 55 5.52 -5.15 -14.78
CA ILE A 55 6.18 -6.28 -14.08
C ILE A 55 5.76 -6.37 -12.60
N TRP A 56 5.60 -5.22 -11.94
CA TRP A 56 5.19 -5.11 -10.55
C TRP A 56 4.46 -3.77 -10.32
N LYS A 57 3.63 -3.76 -9.27
CA LYS A 57 2.74 -2.66 -8.89
C LYS A 57 3.18 -2.05 -7.57
#